data_AF-A0A7S2RV59-F1
#
_entry.id   AF-A0A7S2RV59-F1
#
_cell.length_a   1.000
_cell.length_b   1.000
_cell.length_c   1.000
_cell.angle_alpha   90.00
_cell.angle_beta   90.00
_cell.angle_gamma   90.00
#
_symmetry.space_group_name_H-M   'P 1'
#
loop_
_entity.id
_entity.type
_entity.pdbx_description
1 polymer ?
#
loop_
_entity_poly.entity_id
_entity_poly.type
_entity_poly.pdbx_seq_one_letter_code
_entity_poly.pdbx_strand_id
1 'polypeptide(L)'
;THFPSQSPIEIICIDSFISNGSCNNAASYGVCGGNGVYGGWWDGSPSCGVILEDSCNDAAFGSNGVCGNNGFSFNDSGSGFISSHSCNNAAGLYVCFGNGFGNSKPGSGFILSHSCNDATGEWVCAFNGYGLTGTGYGIIGTHSCNKGNAGTCSFNGHLGNGTIGDYSCNNATGMNGKLESSCRENGKDGIASIGNGACNAPNACNNNMGTIGDSCCNYDNGCHDNVGNISVGTSVCSGEIQNHYS
;
A
#
# COMPACT_ATOMS: atom_id res chain seq x y z
N THR A 1 -17.26 1.46 -19.92
CA THR A 1 -16.11 2.37 -20.09
C THR A 1 -14.87 1.51 -20.19
N HIS A 2 -14.15 1.57 -21.31
CA HIS A 2 -12.91 0.82 -21.52
C HIS A 2 -11.80 1.59 -20.81
N PHE A 3 -11.30 1.11 -19.67
CA PHE A 3 -10.04 1.61 -19.14
C PHE A 3 -8.93 1.09 -20.07
N PRO A 4 -8.08 1.95 -20.63
CA PRO A 4 -6.94 1.46 -21.39
C PRO A 4 -6.11 0.57 -20.46
N SER A 5 -5.74 -0.62 -20.92
CA SER A 5 -4.75 -1.45 -20.23
C SER A 5 -3.48 -0.60 -20.13
N GLN A 6 -3.23 -0.02 -18.95
CA GLN A 6 -1.98 0.69 -18.74
C GLN A 6 -0.88 -0.34 -18.86
N SER A 7 0.00 -0.14 -19.84
CA SER A 7 1.28 -0.82 -19.90
C SER A 7 1.97 -0.63 -18.55
N PRO A 8 2.52 -1.69 -17.92
CA PRO A 8 3.24 -1.52 -16.68
C PRO A 8 4.32 -0.46 -16.89
N ILE A 9 4.38 0.52 -15.99
CA ILE A 9 5.46 1.52 -15.99
C ILE A 9 6.77 0.74 -15.81
N GLU A 10 7.56 0.68 -16.87
CA GLU A 10 8.86 0.03 -16.86
C GLU A 10 9.86 1.00 -16.20
N ILE A 11 10.11 0.80 -14.91
CA ILE A 11 11.23 1.48 -14.24
C ILE A 11 12.51 0.80 -14.72
N ILE A 12 13.28 1.50 -15.56
CA ILE A 12 14.62 1.08 -15.94
C ILE A 12 15.53 1.33 -14.74
N CYS A 13 15.86 0.27 -14.01
CA CYS A 13 16.68 0.36 -12.81
C CYS A 13 18.16 0.36 -13.16
N ILE A 14 18.81 1.49 -12.90
CA ILE A 14 20.26 1.64 -13.04
C ILE A 14 20.92 1.43 -11.67
N ASP A 15 20.33 1.95 -10.59
CA ASP A 15 20.76 1.77 -9.19
C ASP A 15 19.60 2.04 -8.21
N SER A 16 19.68 1.53 -6.98
CA SER A 16 18.78 1.93 -5.89
C SER A 16 19.15 3.33 -5.39
N PHE A 17 18.15 4.19 -5.18
CA PHE A 17 18.36 5.61 -4.89
C PHE A 17 17.52 6.08 -3.72
N ILE A 18 18.20 6.66 -2.72
CA ILE A 18 17.58 7.44 -1.65
C ILE A 18 18.05 8.88 -1.86
N SER A 19 17.12 9.80 -2.12
CA SER A 19 17.48 11.21 -2.32
C SER A 19 17.93 11.88 -1.01
N ASN A 20 18.69 12.97 -1.16
CA ASN A 20 19.07 13.81 -0.01
C ASN A 20 17.83 14.36 0.68
N GLY A 21 17.81 14.32 2.01
CA GLY A 21 16.72 14.86 2.80
C GLY A 21 15.51 13.94 2.98
N SER A 22 15.49 12.74 2.37
CA SER A 22 14.39 11.78 2.60
C SER A 22 14.23 11.44 4.09
N CYS A 23 15.33 11.22 4.81
CA CYS A 23 15.25 10.66 6.17
C CYS A 23 15.65 11.68 7.25
N ASN A 24 15.23 12.94 7.12
CA ASN A 24 15.59 13.98 8.08
C ASN A 24 14.97 13.68 9.46
N ASN A 25 15.74 13.89 10.51
CA ASN A 25 15.37 13.63 11.91
C ASN A 25 14.95 12.17 12.22
N ALA A 26 15.24 11.21 11.33
CA ALA A 26 15.00 9.80 11.60
C ALA A 26 15.87 9.35 12.79
N ALA A 27 15.23 8.86 13.86
CA ALA A 27 15.91 8.65 15.13
C ALA A 27 16.82 7.40 15.18
N SER A 28 16.97 6.59 14.11
CA SER A 28 17.58 5.26 14.25
C SER A 28 17.94 4.39 13.03
N TYR A 29 18.64 3.27 13.34
CA TYR A 29 18.86 2.10 12.49
C TYR A 29 17.55 1.47 11.99
N GLY A 30 17.33 1.48 10.67
CA GLY A 30 16.24 0.77 10.01
C GLY A 30 15.21 1.66 9.32
N VAL A 31 15.19 2.97 9.60
CA VAL A 31 14.43 3.95 8.82
C VAL A 31 15.15 4.17 7.50
N CYS A 32 14.44 4.04 6.38
CA CYS A 32 15.03 4.07 5.04
C CYS A 32 16.15 3.03 4.79
N GLY A 33 16.26 2.01 5.64
CA GLY A 33 17.29 0.97 5.55
C GLY A 33 16.88 -0.20 4.65
N GLY A 34 17.87 -0.88 4.06
CA GLY A 34 17.64 -2.13 3.31
C GLY A 34 16.97 -1.95 1.95
N ASN A 35 16.95 -0.72 1.41
CA ASN A 35 16.46 -0.47 0.06
C ASN A 35 17.50 -0.94 -0.97
N GLY A 36 17.10 -1.84 -1.86
CA GLY A 36 17.97 -2.42 -2.87
C GLY A 36 18.56 -3.80 -2.54
N VAL A 37 19.33 -4.30 -3.52
CA VAL A 37 19.73 -5.70 -3.71
C VAL A 37 20.53 -6.26 -2.52
N TYR A 38 19.92 -7.16 -1.74
CA TYR A 38 20.63 -8.18 -0.99
C TYR A 38 20.81 -9.41 -1.89
N GLY A 39 21.65 -9.23 -2.92
CA GLY A 39 21.88 -10.23 -3.94
C GLY A 39 22.72 -11.37 -3.38
N GLY A 40 22.06 -12.49 -3.07
CA GLY A 40 22.70 -13.79 -3.19
C GLY A 40 23.24 -13.95 -4.61
N TRP A 41 24.39 -14.60 -4.73
CA TRP A 41 25.25 -14.70 -5.93
C TRP A 41 24.64 -15.41 -7.16
N TRP A 42 23.33 -15.48 -7.30
CA TRP A 42 22.66 -16.37 -8.25
C TRP A 42 21.63 -15.57 -9.05
N ASP A 43 21.95 -15.30 -10.32
CA ASP A 43 21.09 -14.89 -11.45
C ASP A 43 20.99 -13.43 -11.91
N GLY A 44 21.44 -12.44 -11.16
CA GLY A 44 21.72 -11.09 -11.71
C GLY A 44 20.52 -10.26 -12.17
N SER A 45 19.29 -10.57 -11.73
CA SER A 45 18.15 -9.68 -11.94
C SER A 45 18.23 -8.46 -11.00
N PRO A 46 18.23 -7.22 -11.51
CA PRO A 46 18.35 -6.03 -10.66
C PRO A 46 17.07 -5.84 -9.83
N SER A 47 17.24 -5.62 -8.52
CA SER A 47 16.19 -5.16 -7.61
C SER A 47 16.42 -3.67 -7.29
N CYS A 48 15.34 -2.94 -7.03
CA CYS A 48 15.29 -1.50 -7.19
C CYS A 48 14.37 -0.86 -6.17
N GLY A 49 14.97 -0.22 -5.17
CA GLY A 49 14.26 0.62 -4.21
C GLY A 49 14.54 2.09 -4.49
N VAL A 50 13.48 2.87 -4.69
CA VAL A 50 13.57 4.34 -4.83
C VAL A 50 12.74 5.00 -3.74
N ILE A 51 13.38 5.88 -2.97
CA ILE A 51 12.72 6.74 -1.99
C ILE A 51 13.07 8.19 -2.31
N LEU A 52 12.05 9.02 -2.58
CA LEU A 52 12.21 10.42 -2.98
C LEU A 52 12.28 11.39 -1.80
N GLU A 53 12.54 12.67 -2.09
CA GLU A 53 12.91 13.69 -1.09
C GLU A 53 11.81 13.90 -0.06
N ASP A 54 12.21 14.18 1.18
CA ASP A 54 11.31 14.40 2.32
C ASP A 54 10.33 13.25 2.59
N SER A 55 10.61 12.04 2.08
CA SER A 55 9.86 10.84 2.40
C SER A 55 10.42 10.21 3.65
N CYS A 56 9.59 10.11 4.71
CA CYS A 56 9.88 9.50 6.01
C CYS A 56 10.52 10.47 7.03
N ASN A 57 10.23 11.78 6.89
CA ASN A 57 10.62 12.80 7.85
C ASN A 57 9.91 12.59 9.20
N ASP A 58 10.65 12.77 10.30
CA ASP A 58 10.15 12.64 11.68
C ASP A 58 9.47 11.28 11.99
N ALA A 59 9.80 10.23 11.23
CA ALA A 59 9.30 8.87 11.49
C ALA A 59 9.81 8.35 12.85
N ALA A 60 8.87 8.00 13.73
CA ALA A 60 9.14 7.52 15.07
C ALA A 60 9.16 5.97 15.14
N PHE A 61 9.91 5.45 16.11
CA PHE A 61 10.29 4.05 16.23
C PHE A 61 9.13 3.06 16.45
N GLY A 62 9.23 1.93 15.75
CA GLY A 62 9.01 0.57 16.26
C GLY A 62 10.20 -0.30 15.82
N SER A 63 10.51 -1.40 16.50
CA SER A 63 11.72 -2.22 16.28
C SER A 63 11.89 -2.84 14.87
N ASN A 64 10.96 -2.60 13.95
CA ASN A 64 10.98 -3.10 12.59
C ASN A 64 10.56 -2.00 11.58
N GLY A 65 11.56 -1.38 10.93
CA GLY A 65 11.54 -0.60 9.67
C GLY A 65 10.31 0.26 9.31
N VAL A 66 10.50 1.59 9.29
CA VAL A 66 9.64 2.53 8.53
C VAL A 66 10.33 2.85 7.21
N CYS A 67 9.62 2.74 6.09
CA CYS A 67 10.15 2.94 4.74
C CYS A 67 11.35 2.04 4.40
N GLY A 68 11.40 0.85 4.98
CA GLY A 68 12.48 -0.10 4.79
C GLY A 68 12.18 -1.15 3.73
N ASN A 69 13.23 -1.78 3.20
CA ASN A 69 13.16 -2.94 2.32
C ASN A 69 12.30 -2.77 1.06
N ASN A 70 12.27 -1.57 0.48
CA ASN A 70 11.55 -1.33 -0.78
C ASN A 70 12.36 -1.86 -1.96
N GLY A 71 11.69 -2.56 -2.87
CA GLY A 71 12.32 -3.28 -3.97
C GLY A 71 13.23 -4.42 -3.51
N PHE A 72 13.09 -4.87 -2.26
CA PHE A 72 13.85 -5.98 -1.75
C PHE A 72 13.41 -7.28 -2.44
N SER A 73 14.37 -8.12 -2.79
CA SER A 73 14.07 -9.46 -3.28
C SER A 73 15.15 -10.47 -2.95
N PHE A 74 14.73 -11.74 -2.77
CA PHE A 74 15.64 -12.84 -2.45
C PHE A 74 16.16 -13.59 -3.69
N ASN A 75 15.32 -13.82 -4.71
CA ASN A 75 15.68 -14.63 -5.89
C ASN A 75 15.18 -14.06 -7.23
N ASP A 76 14.57 -12.87 -7.25
CA ASP A 76 13.99 -12.28 -8.48
C ASP A 76 14.10 -10.75 -8.45
N SER A 77 13.53 -10.03 -9.43
CA SER A 77 13.48 -8.57 -9.39
C SER A 77 12.37 -8.05 -8.47
N GLY A 78 12.70 -7.14 -7.56
CA GLY A 78 11.72 -6.37 -6.78
C GLY A 78 11.86 -4.89 -7.11
N SER A 79 10.75 -4.19 -7.34
CA SER A 79 10.73 -2.77 -7.69
C SER A 79 9.80 -1.99 -6.76
N GLY A 80 10.36 -1.27 -5.80
CA GLY A 80 9.62 -0.46 -4.84
C GLY A 80 9.88 1.02 -5.03
N PHE A 81 8.81 1.82 -5.10
CA PHE A 81 8.88 3.26 -5.22
C PHE A 81 8.05 3.93 -4.12
N ILE A 82 8.68 4.84 -3.37
CA ILE A 82 8.02 5.73 -2.41
C ILE A 82 8.26 7.18 -2.84
N SER A 83 7.17 7.88 -3.15
CA SER A 83 7.17 9.27 -3.55
C SER A 83 7.34 10.23 -2.37
N SER A 84 7.69 11.47 -2.69
CA SER A 84 8.00 12.53 -1.72
C SER A 84 6.91 12.76 -0.67
N HIS A 85 7.33 13.20 0.52
CA HIS A 85 6.44 13.53 1.64
C HIS A 85 5.54 12.39 2.13
N SER A 86 5.91 11.14 1.84
CA SER A 86 5.18 9.96 2.32
C SER A 86 5.79 9.43 3.61
N CYS A 87 4.97 8.76 4.42
CA CYS A 87 5.36 8.10 5.67
C CYS A 87 5.95 9.07 6.72
N ASN A 88 5.65 10.36 6.62
CA ASN A 88 6.07 11.39 7.57
C ASN A 88 5.33 11.21 8.90
N ASN A 89 6.03 11.40 10.02
CA ASN A 89 5.54 11.14 11.39
C ASN A 89 4.96 9.73 11.60
N ALA A 90 5.27 8.77 10.73
CA ALA A 90 4.81 7.40 10.91
C ALA A 90 5.48 6.77 12.13
N ALA A 91 4.71 6.09 12.97
CA ALA A 91 5.13 5.50 14.23
C ALA A 91 4.56 4.08 14.35
N GLY A 92 5.19 3.10 13.73
CA GLY A 92 4.67 1.73 13.71
C GLY A 92 5.69 0.70 13.25
N LEU A 93 5.35 -0.58 13.40
CA LEU A 93 6.13 -1.67 12.85
C LEU A 93 5.76 -1.84 11.38
N TYR A 94 6.75 -1.85 10.49
CA TYR A 94 6.59 -2.11 9.07
C TYR A 94 5.69 -1.09 8.33
N VAL A 95 5.81 0.20 8.64
CA VAL A 95 5.09 1.23 7.88
C VAL A 95 5.80 1.51 6.56
N CYS A 96 5.08 1.48 5.44
CA CYS A 96 5.64 1.63 4.10
C CYS A 96 6.80 0.65 3.82
N PHE A 97 6.73 -0.53 4.41
CA PHE A 97 7.82 -1.51 4.38
C PHE A 97 7.58 -2.56 3.30
N GLY A 98 8.66 -3.02 2.66
CA GLY A 98 8.57 -4.15 1.73
C GLY A 98 7.76 -3.83 0.47
N ASN A 99 7.72 -2.57 0.06
CA ASN A 99 7.02 -2.16 -1.16
C ASN A 99 7.72 -2.76 -2.38
N GLY A 100 6.98 -3.39 -3.28
CA GLY A 100 7.52 -4.10 -4.44
C GLY A 100 8.43 -5.27 -4.08
N PHE A 101 8.19 -5.90 -2.93
CA PHE A 101 9.00 -7.04 -2.51
C PHE A 101 8.74 -8.25 -3.41
N GLY A 102 9.80 -8.87 -3.91
CA GLY A 102 9.79 -10.13 -4.65
C GLY A 102 10.45 -11.26 -3.87
N ASN A 103 10.03 -12.51 -4.05
CA ASN A 103 10.78 -13.67 -3.53
C ASN A 103 11.19 -14.63 -4.63
N SER A 104 10.20 -15.31 -5.23
CA SER A 104 10.39 -16.24 -6.36
C SER A 104 9.69 -15.80 -7.64
N LYS A 105 9.08 -14.60 -7.58
CA LYS A 105 8.53 -13.85 -8.70
C LYS A 105 8.67 -12.36 -8.47
N PRO A 106 8.61 -11.55 -9.56
CA PRO A 106 8.75 -10.12 -9.42
C PRO A 106 7.62 -9.47 -8.62
N GLY A 107 7.99 -8.51 -7.78
CA GLY A 107 7.07 -7.62 -7.08
C GLY A 107 7.29 -6.17 -7.54
N SER A 108 6.21 -5.43 -7.76
CA SER A 108 6.27 -4.03 -8.18
C SER A 108 5.28 -3.20 -7.36
N GLY A 109 5.76 -2.21 -6.65
CA GLY A 109 4.93 -1.46 -5.72
C GLY A 109 5.25 0.04 -5.70
N PHE A 110 4.20 0.84 -5.75
CA PHE A 110 4.25 2.30 -5.83
C PHE A 110 3.41 2.92 -4.72
N ILE A 111 4.03 3.75 -3.88
CA ILE A 111 3.35 4.61 -2.91
C ILE A 111 3.53 6.05 -3.38
N LEU A 112 2.42 6.71 -3.73
CA LEU A 112 2.43 8.09 -4.21
C LEU A 112 2.47 9.09 -3.04
N SER A 113 2.70 10.36 -3.36
CA SER A 113 3.09 11.39 -2.39
C SER A 113 2.06 11.63 -1.30
N HIS A 114 2.53 12.06 -0.14
CA HIS A 114 1.71 12.38 1.03
C HIS A 114 0.90 11.21 1.60
N SER A 115 1.31 9.97 1.33
CA SER A 115 0.62 8.76 1.77
C SER A 115 1.26 8.16 3.02
N CYS A 116 0.46 7.43 3.80
CA CYS A 116 0.89 6.74 5.01
C CYS A 116 1.48 7.66 6.10
N ASN A 117 1.20 8.97 6.01
CA ASN A 117 1.60 9.97 7.00
C ASN A 117 0.82 9.79 8.30
N ASP A 118 1.48 10.05 9.44
CA ASP A 118 0.95 9.88 10.79
C ASP A 118 0.40 8.46 11.06
N ALA A 119 0.82 7.45 10.28
CA ALA A 119 0.39 6.07 10.45
C ALA A 119 0.98 5.48 11.74
N THR A 120 0.16 4.84 12.58
CA THR A 120 0.58 4.37 13.91
C THR A 120 0.46 2.84 14.10
N GLY A 121 -0.03 2.14 13.09
CA GLY A 121 -0.31 0.70 13.15
C GLY A 121 0.85 -0.21 12.74
N GLU A 122 0.63 -1.51 12.90
CA GLU A 122 1.48 -2.56 12.33
C GLU A 122 1.17 -2.75 10.84
N TRP A 123 2.17 -2.91 9.98
CA TRP A 123 2.00 -3.21 8.55
C TRP A 123 1.25 -2.17 7.71
N VAL A 124 1.23 -0.89 8.11
CA VAL A 124 0.53 0.15 7.33
C VAL A 124 1.21 0.38 5.99
N CYS A 125 0.46 0.27 4.88
CA CYS A 125 1.01 0.32 3.51
C CYS A 125 2.12 -0.71 3.24
N ALA A 126 2.23 -1.76 4.07
CA ALA A 126 3.29 -2.74 3.94
C ALA A 126 3.00 -3.72 2.81
N PHE A 127 4.06 -4.23 2.20
CA PHE A 127 3.98 -5.29 1.19
C PHE A 127 3.03 -4.93 0.03
N ASN A 128 2.98 -3.65 -0.32
CA ASN A 128 2.32 -3.20 -1.53
C ASN A 128 3.06 -3.78 -2.75
N GLY A 129 2.36 -4.45 -3.66
CA GLY A 129 2.94 -5.11 -4.82
C GLY A 129 3.77 -6.36 -4.50
N TYR A 130 3.44 -7.08 -3.43
CA TYR A 130 4.24 -8.20 -2.96
C TYR A 130 4.04 -9.48 -3.80
N GLY A 131 5.14 -9.97 -4.39
CA GLY A 131 5.19 -11.18 -5.22
C GLY A 131 5.94 -12.34 -4.55
N LEU A 132 5.21 -13.33 -4.00
CA LEU A 132 5.82 -14.56 -3.46
C LEU A 132 6.00 -15.60 -4.57
N THR A 133 4.89 -16.18 -5.02
CA THR A 133 4.79 -17.28 -5.99
C THR A 133 4.26 -16.82 -7.36
N GLY A 134 3.86 -15.55 -7.45
CA GLY A 134 3.25 -14.90 -8.59
C GLY A 134 3.65 -13.43 -8.63
N THR A 135 3.45 -12.77 -9.77
CA THR A 135 3.75 -11.34 -9.91
C THR A 135 2.80 -10.54 -9.02
N GLY A 136 3.35 -9.64 -8.20
CA GLY A 136 2.57 -8.68 -7.43
C GLY A 136 2.72 -7.27 -8.00
N TYR A 137 1.62 -6.54 -8.14
CA TYR A 137 1.61 -5.15 -8.59
C TYR A 137 0.66 -4.30 -7.73
N GLY A 138 1.22 -3.31 -7.02
CA GLY A 138 0.45 -2.49 -6.09
C GLY A 138 0.65 -1.00 -6.34
N ILE A 139 -0.42 -0.23 -6.47
CA ILE A 139 -0.40 1.24 -6.44
C ILE A 139 -1.24 1.73 -5.27
N ILE A 140 -0.65 2.62 -4.46
CA ILE A 140 -1.35 3.42 -3.45
C ILE A 140 -1.31 4.87 -3.89
N GLY A 141 -2.50 5.45 -4.11
CA GLY A 141 -2.72 6.83 -4.53
C GLY A 141 -2.26 7.85 -3.50
N THR A 142 -2.19 9.12 -3.89
CA THR A 142 -1.75 10.22 -3.04
C THR A 142 -2.67 10.42 -1.83
N HIS A 143 -2.11 10.93 -0.73
CA HIS A 143 -2.88 11.22 0.49
C HIS A 143 -3.67 10.03 1.02
N SER A 144 -3.24 8.81 0.75
CA SER A 144 -3.96 7.59 1.14
C SER A 144 -3.30 6.92 2.34
N CYS A 145 -4.10 6.14 3.07
CA CYS A 145 -3.63 5.36 4.22
C CYS A 145 -3.02 6.21 5.36
N ASN A 146 -3.23 7.53 5.33
CA ASN A 146 -2.80 8.44 6.38
C ASN A 146 -3.54 8.12 7.67
N LYS A 147 -2.85 8.21 8.81
CA LYS A 147 -3.37 7.79 10.12
C LYS A 147 -3.86 6.33 10.12
N GLY A 148 -3.37 5.53 9.18
CA GLY A 148 -3.68 4.13 9.06
C GLY A 148 -3.25 3.35 10.30
N ASN A 149 -3.99 2.26 10.55
CA ASN A 149 -3.79 1.38 11.68
C ASN A 149 -3.38 -0.02 11.22
N ALA A 150 -3.35 -1.00 12.12
CA ALA A 150 -2.88 -2.35 11.84
C ALA A 150 -3.45 -2.91 10.53
N GLY A 151 -2.60 -3.12 9.53
CA GLY A 151 -2.93 -3.70 8.24
C GLY A 151 -3.61 -2.76 7.23
N THR A 152 -3.82 -1.47 7.53
CA THR A 152 -4.37 -0.50 6.56
C THR A 152 -3.55 -0.48 5.28
N CYS A 153 -4.20 -0.69 4.13
CA CYS A 153 -3.58 -0.78 2.80
C CYS A 153 -2.48 -1.86 2.66
N SER A 154 -2.35 -2.76 3.63
CA SER A 154 -1.35 -3.82 3.57
C SER A 154 -1.68 -4.82 2.48
N PHE A 155 -0.66 -5.42 1.87
CA PHE A 155 -0.80 -6.47 0.86
C PHE A 155 -1.64 -6.06 -0.36
N ASN A 156 -1.70 -4.77 -0.69
CA ASN A 156 -2.33 -4.29 -1.92
C ASN A 156 -1.57 -4.85 -3.13
N GLY A 157 -2.25 -5.58 -4.02
CA GLY A 157 -1.64 -6.24 -5.17
C GLY A 157 -0.82 -7.49 -4.82
N HIS A 158 -1.11 -8.15 -3.70
CA HIS A 158 -0.43 -9.39 -3.34
C HIS A 158 -0.72 -10.52 -4.35
N LEU A 159 0.29 -11.01 -5.06
CA LEU A 159 0.12 -12.05 -6.10
C LEU A 159 -0.91 -11.68 -7.20
N GLY A 160 -1.15 -10.37 -7.39
CA GLY A 160 -2.15 -9.84 -8.31
C GLY A 160 -1.92 -8.35 -8.56
N ASN A 161 -2.95 -7.63 -8.99
CA ASN A 161 -2.90 -6.21 -9.30
C ASN A 161 -3.90 -5.45 -8.40
N GLY A 162 -3.39 -4.59 -7.51
CA GLY A 162 -4.19 -3.77 -6.63
C GLY A 162 -3.92 -2.29 -6.85
N THR A 163 -4.98 -1.52 -7.12
CA THR A 163 -4.90 -0.06 -7.16
C THR A 163 -5.81 0.54 -6.08
N ILE A 164 -5.27 1.42 -5.25
CA ILE A 164 -5.99 2.25 -4.29
C ILE A 164 -5.91 3.70 -4.78
N GLY A 165 -7.06 4.34 -4.99
CA GLY A 165 -7.17 5.72 -5.44
C GLY A 165 -6.79 6.73 -4.34
N ASP A 166 -6.66 8.00 -4.73
CA ASP A 166 -6.26 9.09 -3.85
C ASP A 166 -7.21 9.27 -2.67
N TYR A 167 -6.70 9.78 -1.54
CA TYR A 167 -7.48 10.09 -0.32
C TYR A 167 -8.27 8.90 0.26
N SER A 168 -7.86 7.67 -0.04
CA SER A 168 -8.55 6.46 0.38
C SER A 168 -7.94 5.88 1.65
N CYS A 169 -8.73 5.09 2.38
CA CYS A 169 -8.25 4.28 3.50
C CYS A 169 -7.62 5.08 4.67
N ASN A 170 -8.01 6.35 4.85
CA ASN A 170 -7.40 7.29 5.80
C ASN A 170 -7.97 7.23 7.23
N ASN A 171 -8.98 6.38 7.48
CA ASN A 171 -9.72 6.44 8.74
C ASN A 171 -10.21 5.05 9.18
N ALA A 172 -9.24 4.18 9.50
CA ALA A 172 -9.49 2.82 9.97
C ALA A 172 -9.53 2.71 11.52
N THR A 173 -9.72 3.80 12.26
CA THR A 173 -9.91 3.72 13.71
C THR A 173 -11.30 3.16 14.02
N GLY A 174 -11.36 1.89 14.43
CA GLY A 174 -12.60 1.21 14.82
C GLY A 174 -13.33 1.92 15.95
N MET A 175 -14.67 1.88 15.92
CA MET A 175 -15.54 2.55 16.91
C MET A 175 -15.34 2.08 18.36
N ASN A 176 -14.60 0.97 18.56
CA ASN A 176 -14.37 0.35 19.87
C ASN A 176 -12.92 0.46 20.37
N GLY A 177 -12.10 1.34 19.77
CA GLY A 177 -10.67 1.43 20.07
C GLY A 177 -9.87 0.20 19.62
N LYS A 178 -10.50 -0.70 18.84
CA LYS A 178 -9.81 -1.80 18.16
C LYS A 178 -9.12 -1.25 16.91
N LEU A 179 -7.89 -1.70 16.71
CA LEU A 179 -7.10 -1.39 15.53
C LEU A 179 -7.69 -2.20 14.37
N GLU A 180 -8.57 -1.58 13.59
CA GLU A 180 -9.19 -2.19 12.41
C GLU A 180 -8.46 -1.70 11.16
N SER A 181 -8.44 -2.52 10.11
CA SER A 181 -7.80 -2.17 8.84
C SER A 181 -8.83 -1.64 7.85
N SER A 182 -8.39 -0.94 6.82
CA SER A 182 -9.18 -0.74 5.60
C SER A 182 -8.32 -1.03 4.39
N CYS A 183 -8.96 -1.45 3.30
CA CYS A 183 -8.29 -1.73 2.02
C CYS A 183 -7.18 -2.80 2.10
N ARG A 184 -7.22 -3.66 3.13
CA ARG A 184 -6.26 -4.76 3.28
C ARG A 184 -6.47 -5.78 2.17
N GLU A 185 -5.39 -6.28 1.59
CA GLU A 185 -5.41 -7.33 0.55
C GLU A 185 -6.24 -6.97 -0.71
N ASN A 186 -6.33 -5.67 -1.05
CA ASN A 186 -6.96 -5.24 -2.31
C ASN A 186 -6.20 -5.82 -3.52
N GLY A 187 -6.90 -6.51 -4.41
CA GLY A 187 -6.31 -7.09 -5.63
C GLY A 187 -5.51 -8.36 -5.39
N LYS A 188 -5.63 -8.98 -4.20
CA LYS A 188 -4.96 -10.23 -3.89
C LYS A 188 -5.41 -11.35 -4.83
N ASP A 189 -4.44 -12.09 -5.38
CA ASP A 189 -4.66 -13.21 -6.32
C ASP A 189 -5.50 -12.85 -7.57
N GLY A 190 -5.65 -11.56 -7.89
CA GLY A 190 -6.59 -11.09 -8.90
C GLY A 190 -6.30 -9.67 -9.40
N ILE A 191 -7.34 -8.96 -9.84
CA ILE A 191 -7.23 -7.54 -10.24
C ILE A 191 -8.33 -6.77 -9.52
N ALA A 192 -7.97 -5.74 -8.77
CA ALA A 192 -8.93 -4.91 -8.07
C ALA A 192 -8.54 -3.43 -8.10
N SER A 193 -9.56 -2.58 -8.02
CA SER A 193 -9.39 -1.14 -7.90
C SER A 193 -10.36 -0.55 -6.89
N ILE A 194 -9.85 0.38 -6.09
CA ILE A 194 -10.60 1.23 -5.18
C ILE A 194 -10.50 2.66 -5.70
N GLY A 195 -11.64 3.30 -5.91
CA GLY A 195 -11.73 4.68 -6.37
C GLY A 195 -11.28 5.70 -5.33
N ASN A 196 -11.22 6.97 -5.74
CA ASN A 196 -10.73 8.06 -4.90
C ASN A 196 -11.67 8.33 -3.72
N GLY A 197 -11.12 8.58 -2.54
CA GLY A 197 -11.88 8.93 -1.33
C GLY A 197 -12.76 7.78 -0.81
N ALA A 198 -12.53 6.55 -1.26
CA ALA A 198 -13.31 5.40 -0.85
C ALA A 198 -12.71 4.73 0.40
N CYS A 199 -13.51 3.86 1.02
CA CYS A 199 -13.05 2.94 2.06
C CYS A 199 -12.41 3.64 3.29
N ASN A 200 -12.89 4.82 3.63
CA ASN A 200 -12.45 5.64 4.77
C ASN A 200 -13.19 5.28 6.07
N ALA A 201 -13.59 4.02 6.23
CA ALA A 201 -14.21 3.51 7.43
C ALA A 201 -13.53 2.21 7.88
N PRO A 202 -13.70 1.83 9.16
CA PRO A 202 -13.14 0.59 9.66
C PRO A 202 -13.63 -0.63 8.89
N ASN A 203 -12.73 -1.58 8.63
CA ASN A 203 -12.97 -2.80 7.85
C ASN A 203 -13.51 -2.62 6.43
N ALA A 204 -13.56 -1.38 5.93
CA ALA A 204 -14.05 -1.11 4.59
C ALA A 204 -13.09 -1.65 3.53
N CYS A 205 -13.67 -2.30 2.52
CA CYS A 205 -13.00 -2.78 1.31
C CYS A 205 -11.84 -3.74 1.55
N ASN A 206 -11.80 -4.40 2.72
CA ASN A 206 -10.88 -5.49 2.94
C ASN A 206 -11.17 -6.62 1.94
N ASN A 207 -10.10 -7.26 1.45
CA ASN A 207 -10.10 -8.34 0.47
C ASN A 207 -10.91 -8.03 -0.81
N ASN A 208 -10.91 -6.76 -1.24
CA ASN A 208 -11.54 -6.38 -2.51
C ASN A 208 -10.80 -7.06 -3.68
N MET A 209 -11.52 -7.83 -4.49
CA MET A 209 -11.08 -8.45 -5.74
C MET A 209 -11.81 -7.86 -6.97
N GLY A 210 -12.57 -6.78 -6.77
CA GLY A 210 -13.36 -6.12 -7.82
C GLY A 210 -13.07 -4.63 -7.95
N THR A 211 -14.01 -3.90 -8.56
CA THR A 211 -13.93 -2.45 -8.71
C THR A 211 -14.89 -1.77 -7.75
N ILE A 212 -14.38 -0.80 -7.00
CA ILE A 212 -15.14 0.08 -6.11
C ILE A 212 -15.00 1.50 -6.64
N GLY A 213 -16.12 2.18 -6.86
CA GLY A 213 -16.15 3.55 -7.35
C GLY A 213 -15.69 4.57 -6.31
N ASP A 214 -15.47 5.79 -6.79
CA ASP A 214 -15.06 6.92 -5.95
C ASP A 214 -16.04 7.16 -4.80
N SER A 215 -15.49 7.49 -3.62
CA SER A 215 -16.24 7.84 -2.41
C SER A 215 -17.22 6.77 -1.91
N CYS A 216 -17.12 5.53 -2.41
CA CYS A 216 -17.93 4.41 -1.96
C CYS A 216 -17.41 3.77 -0.68
N CYS A 217 -18.29 3.03 -0.01
CA CYS A 217 -17.92 2.11 1.06
C CYS A 217 -17.31 2.83 2.30
N ASN A 218 -17.73 4.07 2.54
CA ASN A 218 -17.27 4.91 3.65
C ASN A 218 -18.06 4.67 4.94
N TYR A 219 -18.43 3.42 5.20
CA TYR A 219 -19.14 2.97 6.39
C TYR A 219 -18.53 1.65 6.89
N ASP A 220 -18.75 1.31 8.16
CA ASP A 220 -18.13 0.14 8.79
C ASP A 220 -18.43 -1.16 8.02
N ASN A 221 -17.39 -1.96 7.78
CA ASN A 221 -17.42 -3.16 6.93
C ASN A 221 -17.95 -2.92 5.49
N GLY A 222 -17.90 -1.68 5.01
CA GLY A 222 -18.39 -1.32 3.69
C GLY A 222 -17.67 -2.08 2.58
N CYS A 223 -18.42 -2.80 1.76
CA CYS A 223 -17.90 -3.51 0.58
C CYS A 223 -16.78 -4.52 0.88
N HIS A 224 -16.75 -5.05 2.10
CA HIS A 224 -15.85 -6.14 2.48
C HIS A 224 -16.06 -7.35 1.53
N ASP A 225 -14.96 -7.96 1.09
CA ASP A 225 -14.92 -9.12 0.21
C ASP A 225 -15.61 -8.87 -1.15
N ASN A 226 -15.64 -7.61 -1.63
CA ASN A 226 -16.23 -7.30 -2.93
C ASN A 226 -15.47 -8.01 -4.06
N VAL A 227 -16.19 -8.76 -4.89
CA VAL A 227 -15.66 -9.43 -6.09
C VAL A 227 -16.23 -8.84 -7.39
N GLY A 228 -17.13 -7.87 -7.29
CA GLY A 228 -17.88 -7.29 -8.40
C GLY A 228 -17.54 -5.83 -8.66
N ASN A 229 -18.41 -5.16 -9.41
CA ASN A 229 -18.32 -3.72 -9.66
C ASN A 229 -19.34 -2.96 -8.82
N ILE A 230 -18.87 -2.11 -7.92
CA ILE A 230 -19.68 -1.21 -7.10
C ILE A 230 -19.51 0.20 -7.66
N SER A 231 -20.50 0.64 -8.43
CA SER A 231 -20.50 1.98 -9.02
C SER A 231 -21.03 3.02 -8.04
N VAL A 232 -20.58 4.26 -8.23
CA VAL A 232 -21.12 5.45 -7.55
C VAL A 232 -22.64 5.53 -7.76
N GLY A 233 -23.36 5.93 -6.71
CA GLY A 233 -24.82 6.08 -6.73
C GLY A 233 -25.62 4.79 -6.55
N THR A 234 -24.94 3.65 -6.38
CA THR A 234 -25.61 2.41 -5.94
C THR A 234 -25.83 2.43 -4.43
N SER A 235 -26.89 1.76 -3.97
CA SER A 235 -27.19 1.65 -2.54
C SER A 235 -26.14 0.84 -1.76
N VAL A 236 -25.38 -0.02 -2.46
CA VAL A 236 -24.19 -0.69 -1.90
C VAL A 236 -23.06 0.33 -1.68
N CYS A 237 -22.83 1.26 -2.61
CA CYS A 237 -21.81 2.31 -2.46
C CYS A 237 -22.09 3.22 -1.25
N SER A 238 -23.36 3.58 -1.01
CA SER A 238 -23.78 4.52 0.04
C SER A 238 -24.03 3.88 1.42
N GLY A 239 -24.15 2.55 1.51
CA GLY A 239 -24.47 1.84 2.76
C GLY A 239 -25.93 1.90 3.18
N GLU A 240 -26.81 2.39 2.30
CA GLU A 240 -28.24 2.62 2.60
C GLU A 240 -29.05 1.31 2.82
N ILE A 241 -28.48 0.13 2.56
CA ILE A 241 -29.19 -1.17 2.68
C ILE A 241 -29.06 -1.81 4.08
N GLN A 242 -28.29 -1.26 5.04
CA GLN A 242 -28.05 -1.96 6.31
C GLN A 242 -29.19 -1.94 7.35
N ASN A 243 -30.37 -1.38 7.05
CA ASN A 243 -31.50 -1.29 8.00
C ASN A 243 -32.72 -2.18 7.68
N HIS A 244 -32.62 -3.18 6.79
CA HIS A 244 -33.81 -3.93 6.35
C HIS A 244 -33.96 -5.38 6.82
N TYR A 245 -33.22 -5.82 7.84
CA TYR A 245 -33.54 -7.06 8.55
C TYR A 245 -33.30 -6.93 10.07
N SER A 246 -34.38 -6.62 10.79
CA SER A 246 -34.58 -6.90 12.22
C SER A 246 -36.01 -7.36 12.43
#